data_AF-A0A8J4ULI6-F1
#
_entry.id   AF-A0A8J4ULI6-F1
#
_cell.length_a   1.000
_cell.length_b   1.000
_cell.length_c   1.000
_cell.angle_alpha   90.00
_cell.angle_beta   90.00
_cell.angle_gamma   90.00
#
_symmetry.space_group_name_H-M   'P 1'
#
loop_
_entity.id
_entity.type
_entity.pdbx_description
1 polymer ?
#
loop_
_entity_poly.entity_id
_entity_poly.type
_entity_poly.pdbx_seq_one_letter_code
_entity_poly.pdbx_strand_id
1 'polypeptide(L)'
;MVQIKFTPIRPWKDFFPGAERFAIPDFHDLPKWNNRMICNLLYYQTNYILMAVVVFLIVGFMDPIGMFIGAAVVVAVFLGAEWAAENKAIIKNFKKENPILFVFFVLLASYLLIPLFGEVMVFLLAFKLPQF
;
A
#
# COMPACT_ATOMS: atom_id res chain seq x y z
N MET A 1 -32.76 4.73 3.76
CA MET A 1 -31.47 5.46 3.78
C MET A 1 -30.53 4.70 4.70
N VAL A 2 -29.45 4.12 4.17
CA VAL A 2 -28.45 3.40 4.99
C VAL A 2 -27.61 4.43 5.72
N GLN A 3 -27.74 4.53 7.03
CA GLN A 3 -26.86 5.39 7.84
C GLN A 3 -25.48 4.73 7.90
N ILE A 4 -24.51 5.29 7.19
CA ILE A 4 -23.10 4.91 7.32
C ILE A 4 -22.63 5.42 8.68
N LYS A 5 -22.82 4.60 9.72
CA LYS A 5 -22.38 4.91 11.07
C LYS A 5 -20.86 4.73 11.11
N PHE A 6 -20.12 5.83 11.19
CA PHE A 6 -18.68 5.77 11.39
C PHE A 6 -18.38 4.98 12.67
N THR A 7 -17.51 3.97 12.56
CA THR A 7 -17.08 3.20 13.72
C THR A 7 -16.31 4.13 14.66
N PRO A 8 -16.71 4.26 15.93
CA PRO A 8 -15.98 5.09 16.88
C PRO A 8 -14.57 4.53 17.08
N ILE A 9 -13.61 5.42 17.34
CA ILE A 9 -12.23 5.02 17.65
C ILE A 9 -12.21 4.10 18.88
N ARG A 10 -11.45 3.01 18.82
CA ARG A 10 -11.36 2.03 19.90
C ARG A 10 -10.16 2.29 20.80
N PRO A 11 -10.25 1.98 22.11
CA PRO A 11 -9.12 2.12 23.03
C PRO A 11 -7.87 1.40 22.52
N TRP A 12 -6.71 2.01 22.74
CA TRP A 12 -5.42 1.46 22.28
C TRP A 12 -5.12 0.07 22.80
N LYS A 13 -5.43 -0.18 24.09
CA LYS A 13 -5.24 -1.49 24.74
C LYS A 13 -6.04 -2.62 24.10
N ASP A 14 -7.15 -2.29 23.43
CA ASP A 14 -7.98 -3.27 22.72
C ASP A 14 -7.45 -3.52 21.31
N PHE A 15 -6.93 -2.47 20.65
CA PHE A 15 -6.42 -2.54 19.28
C PHE A 15 -5.03 -3.21 19.19
N PHE A 16 -4.14 -2.93 20.13
CA PHE A 16 -2.88 -3.66 20.34
C PHE A 16 -2.95 -4.47 21.63
N PRO A 17 -3.69 -5.60 21.62
CA PRO A 17 -3.69 -6.49 22.75
C PRO A 17 -2.29 -7.10 22.93
N GLY A 18 -1.94 -7.48 24.16
CA GLY A 18 -0.67 -8.13 24.46
C GLY A 18 -0.42 -9.41 23.65
N ALA A 19 0.83 -9.88 23.63
CA ALA A 19 1.30 -11.05 22.88
C ALA A 19 0.44 -12.32 23.11
N GLU A 20 -0.22 -12.40 24.27
CA GLU A 20 -1.09 -13.50 24.71
C GLU A 20 -2.37 -13.71 23.88
N ARG A 21 -2.79 -12.74 23.05
CA ARG A 21 -4.02 -12.86 22.21
C ARG A 21 -3.75 -13.13 20.73
N PHE A 22 -2.49 -13.18 20.31
CA PHE A 22 -2.14 -13.56 18.95
C PHE A 22 -2.23 -15.08 18.81
N ALA A 23 -3.44 -15.56 18.53
CA ALA A 23 -3.66 -16.95 18.20
C ALA A 23 -3.15 -17.26 16.79
N ILE A 24 -2.46 -18.39 16.64
CA ILE A 24 -2.08 -18.93 15.34
C ILE A 24 -3.37 -19.18 14.52
N PRO A 25 -3.40 -18.78 13.24
CA PRO A 25 -4.56 -19.01 12.38
C PRO A 25 -4.93 -20.50 12.34
N ASP A 26 -6.21 -20.79 12.56
CA ASP A 26 -6.76 -22.13 12.44
C ASP A 26 -7.02 -22.41 10.95
N PHE A 27 -6.09 -23.13 10.32
CA PHE A 27 -6.15 -23.47 8.90
C PHE A 27 -7.12 -24.61 8.57
N HIS A 28 -7.67 -25.29 9.59
CA HIS A 28 -8.67 -26.34 9.39
C HIS A 28 -10.03 -25.75 8.99
N ASP A 29 -10.40 -24.59 9.55
CA ASP A 29 -11.68 -23.92 9.32
C ASP A 29 -11.51 -22.55 8.63
N LEU A 30 -11.11 -22.57 7.35
CA LEU A 30 -10.93 -21.35 6.53
C LEU A 30 -12.13 -20.37 6.56
N PRO A 31 -13.41 -20.80 6.52
CA PRO A 31 -14.54 -19.88 6.56
C PRO A 31 -14.62 -19.10 7.88
N LYS A 32 -14.31 -19.77 9.00
CA LYS A 32 -14.31 -19.17 10.33
C LYS A 32 -13.16 -18.18 10.48
N TRP A 33 -11.99 -18.51 9.95
CA TRP A 33 -10.84 -17.60 9.92
C TRP A 33 -11.14 -16.35 9.09
N ASN A 34 -11.73 -16.49 7.90
CA ASN A 34 -12.11 -15.36 7.06
C ASN A 34 -13.11 -14.43 7.76
N ASN A 35 -14.14 -15.00 8.41
CA ASN A 35 -15.11 -14.21 9.18
C ASN A 35 -14.45 -13.45 10.34
N ARG A 36 -13.47 -14.06 11.03
CA ARG A 36 -12.69 -13.37 12.07
C ARG A 36 -11.89 -12.21 11.49
N MET A 37 -11.23 -12.39 10.35
CA MET A 37 -10.46 -11.34 9.68
C MET A 37 -11.35 -10.17 9.26
N ILE A 38 -12.47 -10.43 8.59
CA ILE A 38 -13.40 -9.38 8.14
C ILE A 38 -14.00 -8.63 9.34
N CYS A 39 -14.43 -9.35 10.38
CA CYS A 39 -14.95 -8.72 11.59
C CYS A 39 -13.90 -7.84 12.28
N ASN A 40 -12.64 -8.26 12.36
CA ASN A 40 -11.56 -7.45 12.93
C ASN A 40 -11.29 -6.19 12.10
N LEU A 41 -11.24 -6.31 10.76
CA LEU A 41 -11.04 -5.18 9.85
C LEU A 41 -12.14 -4.13 10.00
N LEU A 42 -13.40 -4.56 10.05
CA LEU A 42 -14.55 -3.67 10.22
C LEU A 42 -14.62 -3.07 11.64
N TYR A 43 -14.29 -3.87 12.66
CA TYR A 43 -14.36 -3.44 14.06
C TYR A 43 -13.31 -2.37 14.41
N TYR A 44 -12.11 -2.45 13.83
CA TYR A 44 -11.01 -1.52 14.05
C TYR A 44 -10.73 -0.57 12.88
N GLN A 45 -11.66 -0.43 11.93
CA GLN A 45 -11.50 0.37 10.71
C GLN A 45 -10.90 1.76 10.96
N THR A 46 -11.46 2.53 11.90
CA THR A 46 -10.99 3.89 12.21
C THR A 46 -9.58 3.89 12.84
N ASN A 47 -9.24 2.87 13.64
CA ASN A 47 -7.90 2.71 14.21
C ASN A 47 -6.87 2.39 13.12
N TYR A 48 -7.19 1.51 12.15
CA TYR A 48 -6.31 1.22 11.02
C TYR A 48 -6.07 2.46 10.15
N ILE A 49 -7.12 3.23 9.84
CA ILE A 49 -6.99 4.48 9.07
C ILE A 49 -6.11 5.48 9.83
N LEU A 50 -6.35 5.65 11.13
CA LEU A 50 -5.53 6.56 11.94
C LEU A 50 -4.06 6.12 11.98
N MET A 51 -3.80 4.83 12.18
CA MET A 51 -2.44 4.28 12.13
C MET A 51 -1.77 4.50 10.77
N ALA A 52 -2.51 4.28 9.67
CA ALA A 52 -2.00 4.54 8.33
C ALA A 52 -1.63 6.01 8.15
N VAL A 53 -2.47 6.95 8.62
CA VAL A 53 -2.17 8.40 8.60
C VAL A 53 -0.94 8.72 9.44
N VAL A 54 -0.84 8.18 10.66
CA VAL A 54 0.32 8.41 11.54
C VAL A 54 1.61 7.92 10.90
N VAL A 55 1.63 6.69 10.36
CA VAL A 55 2.79 6.13 9.66
C VAL A 55 3.12 6.97 8.42
N PHE A 56 2.11 7.34 7.64
CA PHE A 56 2.27 8.19 6.45
C PHE A 56 2.91 9.54 6.82
N LEU A 57 2.46 10.19 7.89
CA LEU A 57 3.05 11.45 8.37
C LEU A 57 4.48 11.25 8.83
N ILE A 58 4.77 10.23 9.64
CA ILE A 58 6.13 9.95 10.13
C ILE A 58 7.09 9.74 8.96
N VAL A 59 6.75 8.83 8.04
CA VAL A 59 7.59 8.53 6.87
C VAL A 59 7.69 9.75 5.95
N GLY A 60 6.58 10.46 5.73
CA GLY A 60 6.55 11.66 4.89
C GLY A 60 7.32 12.84 5.46
N PHE A 61 7.46 12.97 6.78
CA PHE A 61 8.33 13.98 7.39
C PHE A 61 9.82 13.59 7.32
N MET A 62 10.15 12.30 7.32
CA MET A 62 11.54 11.84 7.25
C MET A 62 12.14 12.00 5.85
N ASP A 63 11.38 11.65 4.80
CA ASP A 63 11.79 11.80 3.40
C ASP A 63 10.60 12.23 2.53
N PRO A 64 10.20 13.51 2.58
CA PRO A 64 9.06 14.01 1.84
C PRO A 64 9.25 13.86 0.32
N ILE A 65 10.48 14.09 -0.16
CA ILE A 65 10.79 14.07 -1.59
C ILE A 65 10.75 12.63 -2.11
N GLY A 66 11.40 11.68 -1.42
CA GLY A 66 11.37 10.28 -1.80
C GLY A 66 9.96 9.69 -1.78
N MET A 67 9.11 10.13 -0.84
CA MET A 67 7.70 9.74 -0.79
C MET A 67 6.91 10.19 -2.02
N PHE A 68 7.05 11.45 -2.45
CA PHE A 68 6.37 11.95 -3.64
C PHE A 68 6.88 11.31 -4.92
N ILE A 69 8.20 11.10 -5.04
CA ILE A 69 8.80 10.38 -6.18
C ILE A 69 8.29 8.95 -6.22
N GLY A 70 8.29 8.24 -5.09
CA GLY A 70 7.78 6.88 -4.97
C GLY A 70 6.32 6.78 -5.40
N ALA A 71 5.48 7.69 -4.88
CA ALA A 71 4.07 7.77 -5.26
C ALA A 71 3.88 8.06 -6.76
N ALA A 72 4.63 9.01 -7.32
CA ALA A 72 4.56 9.36 -8.73
C ALA A 72 4.98 8.19 -9.64
N VAL A 73 6.05 7.47 -9.30
CA VAL A 73 6.52 6.30 -10.05
C VAL A 73 5.46 5.19 -10.02
N VAL A 74 4.91 4.85 -8.85
CA VAL A 74 3.88 3.81 -8.73
C VAL A 74 2.64 4.16 -9.57
N VAL A 75 2.17 5.41 -9.49
CA VAL A 75 1.02 5.88 -10.29
C VAL A 75 1.33 5.82 -11.78
N ALA A 76 2.51 6.28 -12.21
CA ALA A 76 2.91 6.26 -13.61
C ALA A 76 3.00 4.82 -14.17
N VAL A 77 3.61 3.90 -13.42
CA VAL A 77 3.72 2.48 -13.81
C VAL A 77 2.34 1.84 -13.87
N PHE A 78 1.47 2.11 -12.90
CA PHE A 78 0.11 1.58 -12.89
C PHE A 78 -0.69 2.08 -14.10
N LEU A 79 -0.70 3.38 -14.37
CA LEU A 79 -1.38 3.96 -15.54
C LEU A 79 -0.80 3.42 -16.85
N GLY A 80 0.53 3.26 -16.94
CA GLY A 80 1.19 2.66 -18.10
C GLY A 80 0.81 1.19 -18.30
N ALA A 81 0.68 0.43 -17.21
CA ALA A 81 0.26 -0.97 -17.26
C ALA A 81 -1.22 -1.11 -17.66
N GLU A 82 -2.10 -0.22 -17.16
CA GLU A 82 -3.50 -0.16 -17.58
C GLU A 82 -3.62 0.21 -19.06
N TRP A 83 -2.90 1.24 -19.51
CA TRP A 83 -2.85 1.60 -20.93
C TRP A 83 -2.33 0.44 -21.80
N ALA A 84 -1.30 -0.28 -21.34
CA ALA A 84 -0.80 -1.45 -22.05
C ALA A 84 -1.82 -2.61 -22.07
N ALA A 85 -2.60 -2.78 -21.00
CA ALA A 85 -3.69 -3.76 -20.92
C ALA A 85 -4.86 -3.40 -21.84
N GLU A 86 -5.15 -2.13 -22.04
CA GLU A 86 -6.18 -1.70 -23.00
C GLU A 86 -5.75 -1.92 -24.45
N ASN A 87 -4.49 -1.63 -24.77
CA ASN A 87 -3.98 -1.67 -26.15
C ASN A 87 -3.48 -3.05 -26.58
N LYS A 88 -3.09 -3.93 -25.65
CA LYS A 88 -2.59 -5.27 -25.97
C LYS A 88 -3.46 -6.37 -25.37
N ALA A 89 -4.07 -7.17 -26.24
CA ALA A 89 -4.91 -8.29 -25.85
C ALA A 89 -4.21 -9.30 -24.93
N ILE A 90 -2.90 -9.52 -25.11
CA ILE A 90 -2.08 -10.41 -24.27
C ILE A 90 -2.08 -9.93 -22.81
N ILE A 91 -1.84 -8.63 -22.59
CA ILE A 91 -1.78 -8.04 -21.25
C ILE A 91 -3.19 -7.98 -20.64
N LYS A 92 -4.20 -7.69 -21.46
CA LYS A 92 -5.61 -7.72 -21.07
C LYS A 92 -6.04 -9.09 -20.55
N ASN A 93 -5.71 -10.15 -21.28
CA ASN A 93 -6.07 -11.52 -20.93
C ASN A 93 -5.31 -11.96 -19.68
N PHE A 94 -4.01 -11.66 -19.60
CA PHE A 94 -3.20 -11.95 -18.41
C PHE A 94 -3.76 -11.29 -17.13
N LYS A 95 -4.14 -10.00 -17.20
CA LYS A 95 -4.78 -9.28 -16.07
C LYS A 95 -6.09 -9.95 -15.63
N LYS A 96 -6.89 -10.46 -16.57
CA LYS A 96 -8.16 -11.15 -16.27
C LYS A 96 -7.94 -12.53 -15.66
N GLU A 97 -6.99 -13.29 -16.18
CA GLU A 97 -6.69 -14.64 -15.72
C GLU A 97 -6.04 -14.63 -14.34
N ASN A 98 -5.11 -13.70 -14.10
CA ASN A 98 -4.33 -13.64 -12.86
C ASN A 98 -4.17 -12.18 -12.36
N PRO A 99 -5.22 -11.57 -11.79
CA PRO A 99 -5.18 -10.18 -11.32
C PRO A 99 -4.13 -9.95 -10.23
N ILE A 100 -3.90 -10.96 -9.37
CA ILE A 100 -2.90 -10.89 -8.29
C ILE A 100 -1.48 -10.80 -8.89
N LEU A 101 -1.17 -11.62 -9.90
CA LEU A 101 0.13 -11.60 -10.55
C LEU A 101 0.36 -10.30 -11.33
N PHE A 102 -0.69 -9.76 -11.96
CA PHE A 102 -0.61 -8.46 -12.63
C PHE A 102 -0.24 -7.33 -11.65
N VAL A 103 -0.93 -7.26 -10.50
CA VAL A 103 -0.60 -6.28 -9.45
C VAL A 103 0.81 -6.52 -8.90
N PHE A 104 1.20 -7.78 -8.69
CA PHE A 104 2.55 -8.12 -8.25
C PHE A 104 3.63 -7.60 -9.22
N PHE A 105 3.45 -7.80 -10.53
CA PHE A 105 4.41 -7.29 -11.53
C PHE A 105 4.45 -5.76 -11.58
N VAL A 106 3.31 -5.08 -11.42
CA VAL A 106 3.26 -3.61 -11.34
C VAL A 106 4.02 -3.10 -10.10
N LEU A 107 3.83 -3.73 -8.96
CA LEU A 107 4.56 -3.39 -7.73
C LEU A 107 6.05 -3.70 -7.84
N LEU A 108 6.42 -4.84 -8.41
CA LEU A 108 7.82 -5.22 -8.63
C LEU A 108 8.52 -4.23 -9.58
N ALA A 109 7.87 -3.88 -10.69
CA ALA A 109 8.39 -2.87 -11.62
C ALA A 109 8.55 -1.51 -10.94
N SER A 110 7.56 -1.09 -10.15
CA SER A 110 7.65 0.16 -9.39
C SER A 110 8.81 0.14 -8.41
N TYR A 111 8.98 -0.95 -7.64
CA TYR A 111 10.08 -1.11 -6.70
C TYR A 111 11.46 -1.02 -7.36
N LEU A 112 11.62 -1.60 -8.56
CA LEU A 112 12.87 -1.50 -9.32
C LEU A 112 13.13 -0.10 -9.89
N LEU A 113 12.08 0.65 -10.20
CA LEU A 113 12.19 1.99 -10.79
C LEU A 113 12.44 3.09 -9.75
N ILE A 114 11.91 2.96 -8.53
CA ILE A 114 12.02 3.99 -7.48
C ILE A 114 13.49 4.38 -7.18
N PRO A 115 14.45 3.44 -6.97
CA PRO A 115 15.85 3.77 -6.73
C PRO A 115 16.49 4.56 -7.89
N LEU A 116 16.11 4.27 -9.14
CA LEU A 116 16.66 4.95 -10.31
C LEU A 116 16.35 6.46 -10.28
N PHE A 117 15.14 6.84 -9.86
CA PHE A 117 14.76 8.25 -9.76
C PHE A 117 15.37 8.93 -8.53
N GLY A 118 15.51 8.20 -7.41
CA GLY A 118 16.18 8.72 -6.20
C GLY A 118 17.65 9.06 -6.45
N GLU A 119 18.40 8.13 -7.07
CA GLU A 119 19.82 8.35 -7.39
C GLU A 119 20.02 9.48 -8.41
N VAL A 120 19.17 9.53 -9.44
CA VAL A 120 19.22 10.60 -10.46
C VAL A 120 18.92 11.98 -9.85
N MET A 121 17.96 12.09 -8.94
CA MET A 121 17.68 13.36 -8.26
C MET A 121 18.84 13.83 -7.38
N VAL A 122 19.45 12.93 -6.59
CA VAL A 122 20.62 13.26 -5.77
C VAL A 122 21.80 13.69 -6.66
N PHE A 123 22.00 13.02 -7.79
CA PHE A 123 23.02 13.38 -8.77
C PHE A 123 22.76 14.76 -9.43
N LEU A 124 21.52 15.05 -9.83
CA LEU A 124 21.14 16.35 -10.41
C LEU A 124 21.22 17.47 -9.38
N LEU A 125 20.89 17.20 -8.11
CA LEU A 125 21.05 18.14 -7.01
C LEU A 125 22.54 18.43 -6.77
N ALA A 126 23.39 17.41 -6.83
CA ALA A 126 24.84 17.58 -6.70
C ALA A 126 25.43 18.44 -7.84
N PHE A 127 24.86 18.35 -9.06
CA PHE A 127 25.25 19.21 -10.18
C PHE A 127 24.69 20.65 -10.07
N LYS A 128 23.51 20.81 -9.45
CA LYS A 128 22.83 22.09 -9.24
C LYS A 128 23.33 22.84 -8.01
N LEU A 129 23.99 22.18 -7.06
CA LEU A 129 24.74 22.83 -6.00
C LEU A 129 25.83 23.66 -6.68
N PRO A 130 25.78 25.00 -6.62
CA PRO A 130 26.90 25.81 -7.05
C PRO A 130 28.08 25.36 -6.22
N GLN A 131 29.21 25.12 -6.85
CA GLN A 131 30.48 25.01 -6.16
C GLN A 131 30.68 26.31 -5.36
N PHE A 132 30.27 26.28 -4.09
CA PHE A 132 30.62 27.22 -3.05
C PHE A 132 31.61 26.51 -2.13
#